data_AF-A0A931XHF1-F1
#
_entry.id   AF-A0A931XHF1-F1
#
_cell.length_a   1.000
_cell.length_b   1.000
_cell.length_c   1.000
_cell.angle_alpha   90.00
_cell.angle_beta   90.00
_cell.angle_gamma   90.00
#
_symmetry.space_group_name_H-M   'P 1'
#
loop_
_entity.id
_entity.type
_entity.pdbx_description
1 polymer ?
#
loop_
_entity_poly.entity_id
_entity_poly.type
_entity_poly.pdbx_seq_one_letter_code
_entity_poly.pdbx_strand_id
1 'polypeptide(L)'
;MQVVVNEQHIAQRARSARFHTFAGLGFMLGGLVVSFVGIEYIGWAYGSLLAGLFFFNAGARDRLRFARRPREDELVATALRGL
;
A
#
# COMPACT_ATOMS: atom_id res chain seq x y z
N MET A 1 0.04 -30.48 -9.67
CA MET A 1 -0.43 -30.06 -8.33
C MET A 1 -1.20 -28.75 -8.48
N GLN A 2 -2.42 -28.63 -7.91
CA GLN A 2 -3.20 -27.38 -7.91
C GLN A 2 -3.02 -26.68 -6.57
N VAL A 3 -2.46 -25.47 -6.57
CA VAL A 3 -2.47 -24.59 -5.40
C VAL A 3 -3.84 -23.91 -5.39
N VAL A 4 -4.64 -24.17 -4.36
CA VAL A 4 -5.94 -23.50 -4.20
C VAL A 4 -5.69 -22.12 -3.61
N VAL A 5 -5.94 -21.08 -4.42
CA VAL A 5 -5.69 -19.69 -4.02
C VAL A 5 -7.01 -18.92 -4.08
N ASN A 6 -7.31 -18.13 -3.04
CA ASN A 6 -8.49 -17.26 -3.03
C ASN A 6 -8.23 -15.96 -3.82
N GLU A 7 -8.35 -16.06 -5.14
CA GLU A 7 -8.12 -14.95 -6.08
C GLU A 7 -8.97 -13.71 -5.76
N GLN A 8 -10.19 -13.89 -5.26
CA GLN A 8 -11.08 -12.76 -4.91
C GLN A 8 -10.52 -11.95 -3.75
N HIS A 9 -10.07 -12.60 -2.67
CA HIS A 9 -9.48 -11.92 -1.52
C HIS A 9 -8.18 -11.18 -1.89
N ILE A 10 -7.38 -11.77 -2.78
CA ILE A 10 -6.14 -11.15 -3.26
C ILE A 10 -6.44 -9.92 -4.12
N ALA A 11 -7.38 -10.02 -5.05
CA ALA A 11 -7.78 -8.89 -5.90
C ALA A 11 -8.35 -7.74 -5.07
N GLN A 12 -9.15 -8.04 -4.04
CA GLN A 12 -9.68 -7.03 -3.12
C GLN A 12 -8.57 -6.33 -2.34
N ARG A 13 -7.60 -7.08 -1.80
CA ARG A 13 -6.46 -6.49 -1.07
C ARG A 13 -5.49 -5.73 -1.97
N ALA A 14 -5.28 -6.18 -3.20
CA ALA A 14 -4.50 -5.43 -4.19
C ALA A 14 -5.17 -4.08 -4.52
N ARG A 15 -6.52 -4.03 -4.55
CA ARG A 15 -7.27 -2.80 -4.74
C ARG A 15 -7.23 -1.88 -3.52
N SER A 16 -7.33 -2.43 -2.30
CA SER A 16 -7.18 -1.63 -1.07
C SER A 16 -5.77 -1.07 -0.93
N ALA A 17 -4.73 -1.81 -1.33
CA ALA A 17 -3.35 -1.32 -1.36
C ALA A 17 -3.22 -0.03 -2.17
N ARG A 18 -3.87 0.02 -3.34
CA ARG A 18 -3.90 1.22 -4.20
C ARG A 18 -4.57 2.39 -3.47
N PHE A 19 -5.72 2.16 -2.83
CA PHE A 19 -6.43 3.20 -2.09
C PHE A 19 -5.59 3.75 -0.91
N HIS A 20 -5.00 2.88 -0.09
CA HIS A 20 -4.12 3.30 1.01
C HIS A 20 -2.90 4.09 0.53
N THR A 21 -2.32 3.69 -0.61
CA THR A 21 -1.17 4.41 -1.18
C THR A 21 -1.56 5.82 -1.64
N PHE A 22 -2.69 5.96 -2.35
CA PHE A 22 -3.17 7.27 -2.80
C PHE A 22 -3.67 8.14 -1.65
N ALA A 23 -4.35 7.56 -0.67
CA ALA A 23 -4.77 8.26 0.54
C ALA A 23 -3.56 8.78 1.31
N GLY A 24 -2.55 7.94 1.53
CA GLY A 24 -1.31 8.33 2.21
C GLY A 24 -0.57 9.45 1.48
N LEU A 25 -0.49 9.37 0.15
CA LEU A 25 0.09 10.43 -0.68
C LEU A 25 -0.71 11.74 -0.56
N GLY A 26 -2.04 11.67 -0.56
CA GLY A 26 -2.91 12.82 -0.38
C GLY A 26 -2.71 13.51 0.97
N PHE A 27 -2.61 12.74 2.05
CA PHE A 27 -2.32 13.28 3.38
C PHE A 27 -0.93 13.93 3.49
N MET A 28 0.08 13.31 2.87
CA MET A 28 1.43 13.90 2.83
C MET A 28 1.47 15.20 2.04
N LEU A 29 0.86 15.23 0.86
CA LEU A 29 0.77 16.45 0.05
C LEU A 29 -0.03 17.54 0.76
N GLY A 30 -1.14 17.19 1.41
CA GLY A 30 -1.92 18.12 2.22
C GLY A 30 -1.09 18.73 3.35
N GLY A 31 -0.34 17.91 4.09
CA GLY A 31 0.56 18.39 5.14
C GLY A 31 1.67 19.29 4.64
N LEU A 32 2.23 18.95 3.48
CA LEU A 32 3.24 19.77 2.83
C LEU A 32 2.68 21.14 2.45
N VAL A 33 1.49 21.20 1.85
CA VAL A 33 0.85 22.48 1.50
C VAL A 33 0.56 23.31 2.75
N VAL A 34 0.02 22.68 3.81
CA VAL A 34 -0.26 23.35 5.09
C VAL A 34 1.02 23.92 5.73
N SER A 35 2.17 23.27 5.53
CA SER A 35 3.45 23.76 6.06
C SER A 35 3.86 25.13 5.51
N PHE A 36 3.37 25.51 4.32
CA PHE A 36 3.66 26.81 3.71
C PHE A 36 2.69 27.93 4.13
N VAL A 37 1.58 27.62 4.81
CA VAL A 37 0.57 28.61 5.20
C VAL A 37 1.02 29.44 6.40
N GLY A 38 1.71 28.82 7.36
CA GLY A 38 2.21 29.52 8.54
C GLY A 38 2.69 28.58 9.64
N ILE A 39 3.58 29.08 10.49
CA ILE A 39 4.19 28.33 11.62
C ILE A 39 3.14 27.84 12.63
N GLU A 40 2.00 28.53 12.74
CA GLU A 40 0.87 28.16 13.59
C GLU A 40 0.21 26.84 13.19
N TYR A 41 0.33 26.42 11.93
CA TYR A 41 -0.23 25.15 11.44
C TYR A 41 0.78 24.00 11.44
N ILE A 42 1.99 24.21 11.96
CA ILE A 42 3.06 23.22 11.87
C ILE A 42 2.71 21.89 12.56
N GLY A 43 1.93 21.95 13.65
CA GLY A 43 1.41 20.76 14.32
C GLY A 43 0.45 19.95 13.44
N TRP A 44 -0.43 20.62 12.70
CA TRP A 44 -1.35 19.99 11.75
C TRP A 44 -0.60 19.40 10.55
N ALA A 45 0.39 20.13 10.03
CA ALA A 45 1.26 19.66 8.95
C ALA A 45 2.01 18.38 9.34
N TYR A 46 2.62 18.35 10.53
CA TYR A 46 3.30 17.15 11.03
C TYR A 46 2.32 15.99 11.28
N GLY A 47 1.15 16.28 11.85
CA GLY A 47 0.10 15.27 12.07
C GLY A 47 -0.34 14.60 10.77
N SER A 48 -0.61 15.37 9.72
CA SER A 48 -1.03 14.81 8.43
C SER A 48 0.11 14.11 7.69
N LEU A 49 1.35 14.59 7.81
CA LEU A 49 2.53 13.90 7.26
C LEU A 49 2.73 12.52 7.91
N LEU A 50 2.61 12.43 9.24
CA LEU A 50 2.71 11.16 9.97
C LEU A 50 1.55 10.22 9.63
N ALA A 51 0.32 10.72 9.59
CA ALA A 51 -0.84 9.92 9.17
C ALA A 51 -0.64 9.39 7.74
N GLY A 52 -0.20 10.25 6.81
CA GLY A 52 0.10 9.88 5.44
C GLY A 52 1.19 8.81 5.33
N LEU A 53 2.23 8.91 6.15
CA LEU A 53 3.29 7.90 6.23
C LEU A 53 2.75 6.52 6.66
N PHE A 54 1.86 6.49 7.66
CA PHE A 54 1.23 5.24 8.11
C PHE A 54 0.40 4.59 6.99
N PHE A 55 -0.46 5.36 6.33
CA PHE A 55 -1.28 4.86 5.22
C PHE A 55 -0.43 4.41 4.04
N PHE A 56 0.63 5.15 3.70
CA PHE A 56 1.55 4.78 2.64
C PHE A 56 2.28 3.47 2.94
N ASN A 57 2.75 3.29 4.18
CA ASN A 57 3.40 2.04 4.61
C ASN A 57 2.43 0.85 4.58
N ALA A 58 1.19 1.03 5.03
CA ALA A 58 0.17 -0.01 4.96
C ALA A 58 -0.11 -0.41 3.50
N GLY A 59 -0.29 0.57 2.61
CA GLY A 59 -0.48 0.34 1.17
C GLY A 59 0.71 -0.34 0.51
N ALA A 60 1.94 0.04 0.87
CA ALA A 60 3.16 -0.56 0.35
C ALA A 60 3.30 -2.04 0.76
N ARG A 61 2.99 -2.37 2.02
CA ARG A 61 2.97 -3.76 2.52
C ARG A 61 1.97 -4.61 1.76
N ASP A 62 0.74 -4.13 1.61
CA ASP A 62 -0.29 -4.86 0.87
C ASP A 62 0.07 -4.99 -0.62
N ARG A 63 0.68 -3.96 -1.22
CA ARG A 63 1.12 -4.01 -2.62
C ARG A 63 2.22 -5.06 -2.83
N LEU A 64 3.21 -5.10 -1.95
CA LEU A 64 4.29 -6.10 -2.00
C LEU A 64 3.73 -7.52 -1.86
N ARG A 65 2.73 -7.71 -0.99
CA ARG A 65 2.17 -9.03 -0.70
C ARG A 65 1.17 -9.53 -1.74
N PHE A 66 0.31 -8.65 -2.27
CA PHE A 66 -0.84 -9.06 -3.07
C PHE A 66 -0.80 -8.60 -4.54
N ALA A 67 -0.02 -7.56 -4.87
CA ALA A 67 -0.03 -6.97 -6.21
C ALA A 67 1.26 -7.22 -7.01
N ARG A 68 2.41 -7.45 -6.34
CA ARG A 68 3.67 -7.73 -7.03
C ARG A 68 3.70 -9.19 -7.48
N ARG A 69 4.00 -9.42 -8.76
CA ARG A 69 4.26 -10.75 -9.34
C ARG A 69 5.76 -10.90 -9.68
N PRO A 70 6.32 -12.13 -9.67
CA PRO A 70 5.66 -13.38 -9.27
C PRO A 70 5.42 -13.44 -7.77
N ARG A 71 4.23 -13.88 -7.35
CA ARG A 71 3.91 -14.09 -5.93
C ARG A 71 4.52 -15.40 -5.44
N GLU A 72 4.75 -15.52 -4.14
CA GLU A 72 5.26 -16.78 -3.53
C GLU A 72 4.40 -17.98 -3.91
N ASP A 73 3.07 -17.82 -3.91
CA ASP A 73 2.14 -18.88 -4.33
C ASP A 73 2.31 -19.27 -5.81
N GLU A 74 2.59 -18.30 -6.68
CA GLU A 74 2.86 -18.52 -8.11
C GLU A 74 4.23 -19.18 -8.33
N LEU A 75 5.23 -18.79 -7.55
CA LEU A 75 6.56 -19.40 -7.56
C LEU A 75 6.51 -20.87 -7.14
N VAL A 76 5.80 -21.19 -6.06
CA VAL A 76 5.61 -22.57 -5.59
C VAL A 76 4.83 -23.38 -6.62
N ALA A 77 3.76 -22.82 -7.19
CA ALA A 77 3.01 -23.49 -8.25
C ALA A 77 3.86 -23.77 -9.51
N THR A 78 4.80 -22.89 -9.83
CA THR A 78 5.71 -23.04 -10.97
C THR A 78 6.76 -24.10 -10.67
N ALA A 79 7.41 -24.05 -9.50
CA ALA A 79 8.40 -25.03 -9.06
C ALA A 79 7.80 -26.46 -8.97
N LEU A 80 6.57 -26.60 -8.47
CA LEU A 80 5.87 -27.89 -8.38
C LEU A 80 5.39 -28.43 -9.74
N ARG A 81 5.35 -27.61 -10.78
CA ARG A 81 5.01 -28.04 -12.15
C ARG A 81 6.23 -28.52 -12.93
N GLY A 82 7.44 -28.43 -12.36
CA GLY A 82 8.64 -29.04 -12.90
C GLY A 82 9.13 -28.44 -14.22
N LEU A 83 8.93 -27.12 -14.40
CA LEU A 83 9.65 -26.34 -15.42
C LEU A 83 10.98 -25.85 -14.87
#